data_AF-A0A5C4JI34-F1
#
_entry.id   AF-A0A5C4JI34-F1
#
_cell.length_a   1.000
_cell.length_b   1.000
_cell.length_c   1.000
_cell.angle_alpha   90.00
_cell.angle_beta   90.00
_cell.angle_gamma   90.00
#
_symmetry.space_group_name_H-M   'P 1'
#
loop_
_entity.id
_entity.type
_entity.pdbx_description
1 polymer ?
#
loop_
_entity_poly.entity_id
_entity_poly.type
_entity_poly.pdbx_seq_one_letter_code
_entity_poly.pdbx_strand_id
1 'polypeptide(L)'
;MGTSERETVHRSLDGVRVRLSGPHDLGRPCTSVARIADGGRLHEISSGTRADALAWAEDIGVDRFEEEFRVQDGRLRVGRAEAAHDTGTGLRETVLAAVWEGRRHAVFTHLYHARPADAVAFFGTVRLTEHGDGIIAVPRGRARRPEPAELVKEVPGLGLLEITPLNRQTRRRLPTWRGAPVAGGELFQDTVEGQGLYFLLALKSLLVTVLPEQDRAREVPRRLAGLAVEAIP
;
A
#
# COMPACT_ATOMS: atom_id res chain seq x y z
N MET A 1 -10.26 -24.81 -22.64
CA MET A 1 -10.40 -23.33 -22.67
C MET A 1 -9.14 -22.76 -22.05
N GLY A 2 -8.27 -22.14 -22.84
CA GLY A 2 -7.02 -21.57 -22.34
C GLY A 2 -7.31 -20.40 -21.42
N THR A 3 -7.01 -20.56 -20.13
CA THR A 3 -6.90 -19.43 -19.21
C THR A 3 -5.72 -18.60 -19.67
N SER A 4 -5.98 -17.47 -20.34
CA SER A 4 -4.94 -16.48 -20.60
C SER A 4 -4.29 -16.12 -19.28
N GLU A 5 -3.00 -16.34 -19.14
CA GLU A 5 -2.23 -15.78 -18.03
C GLU A 5 -2.44 -14.26 -18.03
N ARG A 6 -2.89 -13.73 -16.89
CA ARG A 6 -3.00 -12.29 -16.68
C ARG A 6 -1.71 -11.84 -16.03
N GLU A 7 -1.20 -10.69 -16.44
CA GLU A 7 -0.01 -10.06 -15.86
C GLU A 7 -0.33 -8.61 -15.50
N THR A 8 0.16 -8.17 -14.35
CA THR A 8 0.21 -6.75 -13.97
C THR A 8 1.54 -6.43 -13.30
N VAL A 9 1.96 -5.17 -13.40
CA VAL A 9 3.17 -4.66 -12.77
C VAL A 9 2.79 -3.46 -11.92
N HIS A 10 3.26 -3.47 -10.67
CA HIS A 10 3.05 -2.41 -9.70
C HIS A 10 4.38 -1.92 -9.15
N ARG A 11 4.44 -0.64 -8.78
CA ARG A 11 5.62 -0.01 -8.18
C ARG A 11 5.28 0.52 -6.80
N SER A 12 6.08 0.14 -5.81
CA SER A 12 5.98 0.66 -4.45
C SER A 12 6.56 2.07 -4.33
N LEU A 13 6.17 2.78 -3.27
CA LEU A 13 6.67 4.12 -2.95
C LEU A 13 8.19 4.19 -2.69
N ASP A 14 8.84 3.06 -2.42
CA ASP A 14 10.30 2.96 -2.32
C ASP A 14 10.99 2.47 -3.61
N GLY A 15 10.22 2.29 -4.68
CA GLY A 15 10.71 2.05 -6.04
C GLY A 15 10.81 0.58 -6.45
N VAL A 16 10.48 -0.36 -5.56
CA VAL A 16 10.43 -1.79 -5.88
C VAL A 16 9.30 -2.06 -6.86
N ARG A 17 9.62 -2.76 -7.94
CA ARG A 17 8.64 -3.18 -8.94
C ARG A 17 8.27 -4.63 -8.69
N VAL A 18 6.98 -4.92 -8.67
CA VAL A 18 6.45 -6.26 -8.45
C VAL A 18 5.60 -6.64 -9.65
N ARG A 19 5.93 -7.76 -10.29
CA ARG A 19 5.09 -8.44 -11.26
C ARG A 19 4.23 -9.47 -10.55
N LEU A 20 2.94 -9.46 -10.86
CA LEU A 20 1.99 -10.50 -10.50
C LEU A 20 1.53 -11.18 -11.80
N SER A 21 1.59 -12.50 -11.87
CA SER A 21 1.06 -13.26 -13.00
C SER A 21 0.41 -14.57 -12.59
N GLY A 22 -0.56 -15.02 -13.38
CA GLY A 22 -1.27 -16.28 -13.14
C GLY A 22 -2.71 -16.30 -13.69
N PRO A 23 -3.52 -17.28 -13.29
CA PRO A 23 -4.91 -17.43 -13.73
C PRO A 23 -5.89 -16.56 -12.94
N HIS A 24 -5.41 -15.87 -11.89
CA HIS A 24 -6.24 -15.03 -11.01
C HIS A 24 -6.67 -13.75 -11.71
N ASP A 25 -7.77 -13.17 -11.22
CA ASP A 25 -8.13 -11.82 -11.63
C ASP A 25 -7.23 -10.79 -10.93
N LEU A 26 -6.37 -10.14 -11.71
CA LEU A 26 -5.43 -9.12 -11.22
C LEU A 26 -5.91 -7.69 -11.53
N GLY A 27 -7.17 -7.51 -11.96
CA GLY A 27 -7.70 -6.22 -12.40
C GLY A 27 -8.04 -5.22 -11.28
N ARG A 28 -8.15 -5.67 -10.02
CA ARG A 28 -8.41 -4.77 -8.87
C ARG A 28 -7.29 -3.73 -8.69
N PRO A 29 -7.55 -2.55 -8.11
CA PRO A 29 -6.49 -1.57 -7.83
C PRO A 29 -5.36 -2.12 -6.93
N CYS A 30 -4.21 -1.46 -6.98
CA CYS A 30 -3.09 -1.71 -6.08
C CYS A 30 -2.69 -0.39 -5.45
N THR A 31 -2.54 -0.39 -4.13
CA THR A 31 -2.07 0.76 -3.36
C THR A 31 -0.66 0.47 -2.87
N SER A 32 0.22 1.48 -2.86
CA SER A 32 1.46 1.40 -2.09
C SER A 32 1.38 2.28 -0.87
N VAL A 33 1.82 1.79 0.28
CA VAL A 33 1.82 2.51 1.56
C VAL A 33 3.26 2.68 2.05
N ALA A 34 3.60 3.84 2.58
CA ALA A 34 4.89 4.08 3.22
C ALA A 34 4.75 5.06 4.38
N ARG A 35 5.65 4.95 5.35
CA ARG A 35 5.76 5.92 6.45
C ARG A 35 6.95 6.85 6.23
N ILE A 36 6.73 8.14 6.45
CA ILE A 36 7.72 9.21 6.31
C ILE A 36 7.84 9.90 7.67
N ALA A 37 9.01 9.77 8.30
CA ALA A 37 9.36 10.48 9.51
C ALA A 37 9.92 11.86 9.15
N ASP A 38 9.26 12.92 9.60
CA ASP A 38 9.67 14.31 9.38
C ASP A 38 9.25 15.20 10.55
N GLY A 39 10.10 16.15 10.95
CA GLY A 39 9.79 17.06 12.05
C GLY A 39 9.41 16.40 13.39
N GLY A 40 9.88 15.18 13.66
CA GLY A 40 9.51 14.41 14.86
C GLY A 40 8.14 13.73 14.81
N ARG A 41 7.47 13.76 13.65
CA ARG A 41 6.19 13.09 13.39
C ARG A 41 6.39 11.96 12.38
N LEU A 42 5.48 11.00 12.41
CA LEU A 42 5.40 9.91 11.44
C LEU A 42 4.14 10.09 10.60
N HIS A 43 4.31 10.26 9.30
CA HIS A 43 3.23 10.45 8.33
C HIS A 43 3.09 9.21 7.47
N GLU A 44 1.90 8.64 7.41
CA GLU A 44 1.59 7.57 6.47
C GLU A 44 1.12 8.16 5.15
N ILE A 45 1.79 7.80 4.06
CA ILE A 45 1.41 8.17 2.71
C ILE A 45 1.01 6.90 1.95
N SER A 46 -0.01 7.06 1.12
CA SER A 46 -0.48 6.02 0.22
C SER A 46 -0.40 6.51 -1.22
N SER A 47 -0.22 5.61 -2.17
CA SER A 47 -0.31 5.92 -3.60
C SER A 47 -1.13 4.88 -4.34
N GLY A 48 -1.93 5.34 -5.29
CA GLY A 48 -2.74 4.50 -6.15
C GLY A 48 -3.04 5.23 -7.45
N THR A 49 -4.07 4.79 -8.17
CA THR A 49 -4.58 5.59 -9.30
C THR A 49 -5.19 6.89 -8.78
N ARG A 50 -5.34 7.87 -9.68
CA ARG A 50 -6.05 9.10 -9.37
C ARG A 50 -7.50 8.84 -8.91
N ALA A 51 -8.16 7.83 -9.49
CA ALA A 51 -9.52 7.46 -9.09
C ALA A 51 -9.54 6.90 -7.66
N ASP A 52 -8.57 6.03 -7.31
CA ASP A 52 -8.46 5.46 -5.96
C ASP A 52 -8.24 6.55 -4.91
N ALA A 53 -7.41 7.56 -5.21
CA ALA A 53 -7.16 8.66 -4.27
C ALA A 53 -8.40 9.56 -4.04
N LEU A 54 -9.26 9.70 -5.05
CA LEU A 54 -10.52 10.43 -4.91
C LEU A 54 -11.56 9.60 -4.14
N ALA A 55 -11.65 8.29 -4.42
CA ALA A 55 -12.50 7.37 -3.66
C ALA A 55 -12.07 7.32 -2.18
N TRP A 56 -10.76 7.26 -1.91
CA TRP A 56 -10.24 7.36 -0.54
C TRP A 56 -10.65 8.66 0.15
N ALA A 57 -10.57 9.80 -0.55
CA ALA A 57 -10.96 11.09 0.03
C ALA A 57 -12.45 11.13 0.38
N GLU A 58 -13.30 10.54 -0.48
CA GLU A 58 -14.73 10.35 -0.22
C GLU A 58 -14.96 9.43 1.00
N ASP A 59 -14.27 8.29 1.07
CA ASP A 59 -14.40 7.31 2.15
C ASP A 59 -14.06 7.89 3.53
N ILE A 60 -13.10 8.81 3.61
CA ILE A 60 -12.75 9.49 4.87
C ILE A 60 -13.62 10.72 5.15
N GLY A 61 -14.59 11.04 4.28
CA GLY A 61 -15.57 12.11 4.49
C GLY A 61 -15.14 13.50 3.99
N VAL A 62 -14.34 13.59 2.94
CA VAL A 62 -14.04 14.88 2.28
C VAL A 62 -15.17 15.25 1.33
N ASP A 63 -16.01 16.20 1.72
CA ASP A 63 -17.10 16.71 0.86
C ASP A 63 -16.58 17.42 -0.40
N ARG A 64 -15.50 18.20 -0.24
CA ARG A 64 -14.83 18.92 -1.32
C ARG A 64 -13.39 19.26 -0.97
N PHE A 65 -12.55 19.36 -2.00
CA PHE A 65 -11.25 20.03 -1.87
C PHE A 65 -11.44 21.54 -1.83
N GLU A 66 -10.90 22.17 -0.80
CA GLU A 66 -11.01 23.60 -0.52
C GLU A 66 -9.95 24.41 -1.25
N GLU A 67 -8.74 23.86 -1.36
CA GLU A 67 -7.58 24.54 -1.93
C GLU A 67 -6.79 23.63 -2.86
N GLU A 68 -6.09 24.27 -3.80
CA GLU A 68 -5.27 23.63 -4.83
C GLU A 68 -3.93 24.36 -4.95
N PHE A 69 -2.84 23.60 -5.02
CA PHE A 69 -1.48 24.10 -5.16
C PHE A 69 -0.74 23.37 -6.28
N ARG A 70 0.15 24.07 -6.97
CA ARG A 70 1.16 23.44 -7.84
C ARG A 70 2.34 23.02 -6.98
N VAL A 71 2.58 21.72 -6.89
CA VAL A 71 3.65 21.15 -6.06
C VAL A 71 4.42 20.15 -6.91
N GLN A 72 5.70 20.44 -7.15
CA GLN A 72 6.54 19.69 -8.08
C GLN A 72 5.88 19.64 -9.48
N ASP A 73 5.86 18.47 -10.12
CA ASP A 73 5.25 18.28 -11.45
C ASP A 73 3.75 17.94 -11.40
N GLY A 74 3.12 18.04 -10.22
CA GLY A 74 1.73 17.68 -10.00
C GLY A 74 0.91 18.77 -9.33
N ARG A 75 -0.30 18.38 -8.94
CA ARG A 75 -1.26 19.25 -8.27
C ARG A 75 -1.59 18.68 -6.91
N LEU A 76 -1.40 19.47 -5.86
CA LEU A 76 -1.83 19.12 -4.51
C LEU A 76 -3.21 19.73 -4.24
N ARG A 77 -4.20 18.90 -3.93
CA ARG A 77 -5.53 19.33 -3.47
C ARG A 77 -5.68 18.98 -2.00
N VAL A 78 -6.25 19.89 -1.22
CA VAL A 78 -6.49 19.67 0.21
C VAL A 78 -7.94 19.96 0.57
N GLY A 79 -8.47 19.17 1.50
CA GLY A 79 -9.84 19.28 2.00
C GLY A 79 -9.90 18.78 3.44
N ARG A 80 -10.94 19.17 4.17
CA ARG A 80 -11.18 18.66 5.52
C ARG A 80 -12.11 17.47 5.48
N ALA A 81 -11.85 16.52 6.35
CA ALA A 81 -12.67 15.36 6.59
C ALA A 81 -12.94 15.27 8.09
N GLU A 82 -14.20 15.02 8.48
CA GLU A 82 -14.49 14.53 9.82
C GLU A 82 -14.13 13.04 9.86
N ALA A 83 -12.86 12.73 10.15
CA ALA A 83 -12.46 11.36 10.29
C ALA A 83 -13.12 10.78 11.55
N ALA A 84 -13.92 9.74 11.36
CA ALA A 84 -14.34 8.90 12.48
C ALA A 84 -13.09 8.21 13.02
N HIS A 85 -12.67 8.56 14.23
CA HIS A 85 -11.67 7.76 14.93
C HIS A 85 -12.38 6.60 15.63
N ASP A 86 -11.77 5.42 15.51
CA ASP A 86 -11.96 4.18 16.28
C ASP A 86 -13.37 3.91 16.85
N THR A 87 -13.94 2.78 16.41
CA THR A 87 -15.21 2.15 16.82
C THR A 87 -15.46 2.02 18.33
N GLY A 88 -14.52 2.42 19.20
CA GLY A 88 -14.65 2.41 20.67
C GLY A 88 -14.77 3.76 21.38
N THR A 89 -14.37 4.91 20.79
CA THR A 89 -14.23 6.18 21.57
C THR A 89 -15.22 7.28 21.20
N GLY A 90 -15.84 7.22 20.02
CA GLY A 90 -16.82 8.22 19.57
C GLY A 90 -16.26 9.63 19.32
N LEU A 91 -14.93 9.79 19.34
CA LEU A 91 -14.29 11.06 19.04
C LEU A 91 -14.27 11.30 17.53
N ARG A 92 -14.95 12.36 17.09
CA ARG A 92 -14.82 12.87 15.72
C ARG A 92 -13.68 13.86 15.69
N GLU A 93 -12.66 13.57 14.90
CA GLU A 93 -11.53 14.48 14.73
C GLU A 93 -11.46 14.97 13.29
N THR A 94 -11.34 16.28 13.12
CA THR A 94 -11.16 16.86 11.78
C THR A 94 -9.71 16.67 11.34
N VAL A 95 -9.53 15.97 10.22
CA VAL A 95 -8.22 15.79 9.57
C VAL A 95 -8.14 16.61 8.29
N LEU A 96 -6.92 16.99 7.92
CA LEU A 96 -6.65 17.57 6.62
C LEU A 96 -6.29 16.43 5.65
N ALA A 97 -7.18 16.12 4.72
CA ALA A 97 -6.89 15.24 3.60
C ALA A 97 -6.06 16.00 2.56
N ALA A 98 -4.99 15.38 2.09
CA ALA A 98 -4.10 15.97 1.10
C ALA A 98 -3.84 14.94 -0.01
N VAL A 99 -4.13 15.31 -1.25
CA VAL A 99 -3.99 14.46 -2.44
C VAL A 99 -3.11 15.16 -3.47
N TRP A 100 -1.90 14.67 -3.66
CA TRP A 100 -1.04 15.03 -4.78
C TRP A 100 -1.43 14.19 -6.00
N GLU A 101 -1.89 14.83 -7.06
CA GLU A 101 -2.28 14.21 -8.32
C GLU A 101 -1.16 14.39 -9.36
N GLY A 102 -0.65 13.27 -9.87
CA GLY A 102 0.12 13.21 -11.10
C GLY A 102 -0.79 13.10 -12.32
N ARG A 103 -0.28 12.50 -13.40
CA ARG A 103 -1.02 12.28 -14.65
C ARG A 103 -1.99 11.11 -14.57
N ARG A 104 -1.56 9.99 -13.99
CA ARG A 104 -2.31 8.72 -13.87
C ARG A 104 -2.47 8.29 -12.41
N HIS A 105 -1.46 8.54 -11.61
CA HIS A 105 -1.37 8.14 -10.21
C HIS A 105 -1.47 9.35 -9.28
N ALA A 106 -1.72 9.07 -8.01
CA ALA A 106 -1.75 10.07 -6.95
C ALA A 106 -1.07 9.55 -5.69
N VAL A 107 -0.59 10.47 -4.85
CA VAL A 107 -0.14 10.21 -3.48
C VAL A 107 -1.07 10.95 -2.54
N PHE A 108 -1.56 10.28 -1.51
CA PHE A 108 -2.53 10.83 -0.57
C PHE A 108 -2.18 10.49 0.87
N THR A 109 -2.60 11.37 1.78
CA THR A 109 -2.36 11.29 3.22
C THR A 109 -3.43 12.09 3.94
N HIS A 110 -3.71 11.74 5.19
CA HIS A 110 -4.37 12.64 6.13
C HIS A 110 -3.33 13.23 7.10
N LEU A 111 -3.54 14.45 7.55
CA LEU A 111 -2.68 15.14 8.50
C LEU A 111 -3.51 15.65 9.68
N TYR A 112 -3.13 15.25 10.89
CA TYR A 112 -3.76 15.67 12.13
C TYR A 112 -3.34 17.08 12.54
N HIS A 113 -4.31 17.88 12.98
CA HIS A 113 -4.13 19.27 13.41
C HIS A 113 -3.31 20.13 12.42
N ALA A 114 -3.48 19.89 11.12
CA ALA A 114 -2.69 20.51 10.06
C ALA A 114 -3.49 21.56 9.29
N ARG A 115 -2.75 22.51 8.72
CA ARG A 115 -3.24 23.52 7.78
C ARG A 115 -2.77 23.17 6.36
N PRO A 116 -3.43 23.69 5.32
CA PRO A 116 -3.01 23.56 3.92
C PRO A 116 -1.51 23.80 3.67
N ALA A 117 -0.93 24.82 4.30
CA ALA A 117 0.50 25.11 4.20
C ALA A 117 1.40 23.97 4.74
N ASP A 118 0.93 23.24 5.75
CA ASP A 118 1.66 22.11 6.33
C ASP A 118 1.65 20.91 5.36
N ALA A 119 0.57 20.73 4.58
CA ALA A 119 0.55 19.75 3.50
C ALA A 119 1.55 20.11 2.38
N VAL A 120 1.56 21.39 1.95
CA VAL A 120 2.56 21.86 0.97
C VAL A 120 3.98 21.65 1.48
N ALA A 121 4.25 21.97 2.75
CA ALA A 121 5.56 21.76 3.37
C ALA A 121 5.95 20.29 3.40
N PHE A 122 5.03 19.40 3.83
CA PHE A 122 5.25 17.95 3.85
C PHE A 122 5.55 17.39 2.46
N PHE A 123 4.76 17.73 1.44
CA PHE A 123 5.04 17.32 0.06
C PHE A 123 6.32 17.98 -0.51
N GLY A 124 6.84 19.03 0.13
CA GLY A 124 8.17 19.58 -0.13
C GLY A 124 9.33 18.72 0.40
N THR A 125 9.09 17.89 1.43
CA THR A 125 10.12 17.01 2.02
C THR A 125 10.21 15.65 1.36
N VAL A 126 9.40 15.38 0.33
CA VAL A 126 9.40 14.12 -0.43
C VAL A 126 9.44 14.42 -1.92
N ARG A 127 10.44 13.92 -2.66
CA ARG A 127 10.43 13.95 -4.13
C ARG A 127 9.45 12.91 -4.64
N LEU A 128 8.47 13.31 -5.43
CA LEU A 128 7.57 12.40 -6.12
C LEU A 128 8.02 12.22 -7.57
N THR A 129 7.99 11.00 -8.07
CA THR A 129 8.28 10.68 -9.47
C THR A 129 7.30 9.63 -9.95
N GLU A 130 6.49 10.01 -10.93
CA GLU A 130 5.48 9.13 -11.50
C GLU A 130 6.06 8.25 -12.61
N HIS A 131 5.64 6.99 -12.60
CA HIS A 131 5.94 5.98 -13.61
C HIS A 131 4.65 5.38 -14.17
N GLY A 132 4.78 4.59 -15.25
CA GLY A 132 3.64 3.89 -15.83
C GLY A 132 2.99 2.87 -14.89
N ASP A 133 3.75 2.38 -13.89
CA ASP A 133 3.37 1.33 -12.94
C ASP A 133 3.23 1.81 -11.48
N GLY A 134 3.32 3.11 -11.21
CA GLY A 134 3.11 3.67 -9.87
C GLY A 134 3.92 4.95 -9.61
N ILE A 135 4.12 5.30 -8.34
CA ILE A 135 4.88 6.49 -7.90
C ILE A 135 6.02 6.07 -6.99
N ILE A 136 7.19 6.71 -7.17
CA ILE A 136 8.28 6.69 -6.19
C ILE A 136 8.20 7.95 -5.35
N ALA A 137 8.29 7.77 -4.03
CA ALA A 137 8.51 8.84 -3.06
C ALA A 137 9.95 8.75 -2.54
N VAL A 138 10.74 9.81 -2.61
CA VAL A 138 12.09 9.84 -2.03
C VAL A 138 12.18 10.95 -0.99
N PRO A 139 12.31 10.62 0.32
CA PRO A 139 12.51 11.63 1.35
C PRO A 139 13.71 12.54 1.04
N ARG A 140 13.59 13.83 1.37
CA ARG A 140 14.60 14.87 1.18
C ARG A 140 14.91 15.58 2.51
N GLY A 141 16.07 16.22 2.56
CA GLY A 141 16.49 16.99 3.74
C GLY A 141 16.60 16.11 4.98
N ARG A 142 15.78 16.41 6.01
CA ARG A 142 15.74 15.65 7.26
C ARG A 142 14.71 14.53 7.28
N ALA A 143 13.78 14.48 6.32
CA ALA A 143 12.78 13.44 6.25
C ALA A 143 13.43 12.07 5.99
N ARG A 144 12.89 11.01 6.60
CA ARG A 144 13.39 9.64 6.48
C ARG A 144 12.24 8.67 6.28
N ARG A 145 12.53 7.54 5.63
CA ARG A 145 11.65 6.39 5.56
C ARG A 145 12.17 5.32 6.53
N PRO A 146 11.52 5.07 7.68
CA PRO A 146 12.03 4.13 8.68
C PRO A 146 11.77 2.66 8.32
N GLU A 147 10.74 2.39 7.49
CA GLU A 147 10.34 1.05 7.08
C GLU A 147 10.19 0.98 5.56
N PRO A 148 10.40 -0.18 4.92
CA PRO A 148 10.11 -0.36 3.50
C PRO A 148 8.69 0.04 3.15
N ALA A 149 8.48 0.47 1.91
CA ALA A 149 7.12 0.62 1.42
C ALA A 149 6.48 -0.76 1.19
N GLU A 150 5.17 -0.80 1.29
CA GLU A 150 4.35 -1.98 1.11
C GLU A 150 3.45 -1.79 -0.10
N LEU A 151 3.20 -2.86 -0.85
CA LEU A 151 2.17 -2.92 -1.88
C LEU A 151 1.00 -3.74 -1.37
N VAL A 152 -0.19 -3.18 -1.43
CA VAL A 152 -1.44 -3.80 -1.02
C VAL A 152 -2.27 -4.06 -2.27
N LYS A 153 -2.66 -5.31 -2.48
CA LYS A 153 -3.40 -5.76 -3.66
C LYS A 153 -4.52 -6.71 -3.28
N GLU A 154 -5.75 -6.36 -3.61
CA GLU A 154 -6.86 -7.32 -3.56
C GLU A 154 -6.78 -8.26 -4.76
N VAL A 155 -6.86 -9.57 -4.51
CA VAL A 155 -6.99 -10.60 -5.54
C VAL A 155 -8.26 -11.40 -5.25
N PRO A 156 -9.33 -11.25 -6.05
CA PRO A 156 -10.59 -11.95 -5.82
C PRO A 156 -10.42 -13.47 -5.73
N GLY A 157 -11.01 -14.04 -4.68
CA GLY A 157 -10.92 -15.45 -4.35
C GLY A 157 -9.62 -15.87 -3.67
N LEU A 158 -8.65 -14.97 -3.48
CA LEU A 158 -7.45 -15.19 -2.70
C LEU A 158 -7.43 -14.33 -1.43
N GLY A 159 -7.79 -13.05 -1.55
CA GLY A 159 -7.80 -12.08 -0.45
C GLY A 159 -6.89 -10.89 -0.68
N LEU A 160 -6.47 -10.25 0.40
CA LEU A 160 -5.55 -9.12 0.38
C LEU A 160 -4.10 -9.62 0.40
N LEU A 161 -3.29 -9.14 -0.54
CA LEU A 161 -1.85 -9.39 -0.59
C LEU A 161 -1.12 -8.14 -0.14
N GLU A 162 -0.32 -8.29 0.90
CA GLU A 162 0.60 -7.28 1.42
C GLU A 162 2.02 -7.70 1.02
N ILE A 163 2.64 -6.96 0.11
CA ILE A 163 3.91 -7.31 -0.51
C ILE A 163 4.96 -6.31 -0.07
N THR A 164 5.98 -6.79 0.63
CA THR A 164 7.13 -5.99 1.08
C THR A 164 8.44 -6.58 0.57
N PRO A 165 9.51 -5.79 0.46
CA PRO A 165 10.84 -6.34 0.20
C PRO A 165 11.28 -7.29 1.33
N LEU A 166 11.82 -8.45 1.00
CA LEU A 166 12.42 -9.36 1.98
C LEU A 166 13.84 -8.90 2.33
N ASN A 167 13.96 -8.17 3.44
CA ASN A 167 15.22 -7.63 3.95
C ASN A 167 15.43 -8.03 5.42
N ARG A 168 16.48 -7.50 6.07
CA ARG A 168 16.79 -7.84 7.46
C ARG A 168 15.67 -7.48 8.44
N GLN A 169 14.90 -6.42 8.18
CA GLN A 169 13.80 -5.98 9.02
C GLN A 169 12.57 -6.87 8.82
N THR A 170 12.13 -7.07 7.58
CA THR A 170 10.93 -7.86 7.27
C THR A 170 11.13 -9.36 7.54
N ARG A 171 12.36 -9.89 7.40
CA ARG A 171 12.68 -11.27 7.82
C ARG A 171 12.39 -11.56 9.29
N ARG A 172 12.41 -10.56 10.16
CA ARG A 172 12.07 -10.75 11.59
C ARG A 172 10.59 -11.04 11.82
N ARG A 173 9.74 -10.81 10.81
CA ARG A 173 8.31 -11.15 10.83
C ARG A 173 8.08 -12.63 10.51
N LEU A 174 9.07 -13.34 9.98
CA LEU A 174 8.93 -14.75 9.66
C LEU A 174 8.87 -15.59 10.94
N PRO A 175 8.00 -16.61 10.98
CA PRO A 175 8.02 -17.59 12.04
C PRO A 175 9.38 -18.27 12.22
N THR A 176 9.64 -18.75 13.44
CA THR A 176 10.91 -19.43 13.77
C THR A 176 10.93 -20.90 13.36
N TRP A 177 9.78 -21.49 13.01
CA TRP A 177 9.66 -22.86 12.51
C TRP A 177 9.84 -22.91 10.99
N ARG A 178 10.03 -24.11 10.43
CA ARG A 178 10.12 -24.31 8.98
C ARG A 178 8.73 -24.29 8.36
N GLY A 179 8.58 -23.54 7.28
CA GLY A 179 7.39 -23.54 6.43
C GLY A 179 7.42 -24.67 5.39
N ALA A 180 6.38 -24.70 4.56
CA ALA A 180 6.28 -25.63 3.44
C ALA A 180 7.05 -25.09 2.22
N PRO A 181 7.91 -25.89 1.57
CA PRO A 181 8.60 -25.46 0.37
C PRO A 181 7.60 -25.27 -0.78
N VAL A 182 7.70 -24.16 -1.48
CA VAL A 182 6.87 -23.82 -2.65
C VAL A 182 7.73 -23.25 -3.78
N ALA A 183 7.14 -23.08 -4.96
CA ALA A 183 7.83 -22.44 -6.07
C ALA A 183 8.30 -21.03 -5.66
N GLY A 184 9.61 -20.79 -5.71
CA GLY A 184 10.21 -19.49 -5.41
C GLY A 184 10.51 -19.19 -3.93
N GLY A 185 10.16 -20.08 -3.00
CA GLY A 185 10.38 -19.81 -1.57
C GLY A 185 9.73 -20.79 -0.59
N GLU A 186 9.26 -20.23 0.53
CA GLU A 186 8.70 -20.98 1.66
C GLU A 186 7.38 -20.35 2.10
N LEU A 187 6.36 -21.19 2.31
CA LEU A 187 5.02 -20.79 2.73
C LEU A 187 4.81 -21.15 4.20
N PHE A 188 4.38 -20.17 4.98
CA PHE A 188 4.01 -20.31 6.38
C PHE A 188 2.52 -20.05 6.53
N GLN A 189 1.92 -20.70 7.51
CA GLN A 189 0.55 -20.48 7.96
C GLN A 189 0.60 -20.13 9.43
N ASP A 190 -0.16 -19.12 9.83
CA ASP A 190 -0.29 -18.71 11.23
C ASP A 190 -1.69 -18.11 11.47
N THR A 191 -1.99 -17.78 12.72
CA THR A 191 -3.29 -17.25 13.16
C THR A 191 -3.09 -16.02 14.04
N VAL A 192 -3.90 -14.99 13.82
CA VAL A 192 -4.02 -13.87 14.76
C VAL A 192 -5.37 -13.95 15.46
N GLU A 193 -5.37 -13.83 16.78
CA GLU A 193 -6.59 -13.81 17.58
C GLU A 193 -7.51 -12.67 17.12
N GLY A 194 -8.77 -12.99 16.83
CA GLY A 194 -9.75 -12.03 16.31
C GLY A 194 -9.66 -11.72 14.80
N GLN A 195 -8.58 -12.09 14.11
CA GLN A 195 -8.40 -11.86 12.65
C GLN A 195 -8.36 -13.16 11.83
N GLY A 196 -8.11 -14.30 12.47
CA GLY A 196 -8.16 -15.61 11.83
C GLY A 196 -6.84 -16.04 11.20
N LEU A 197 -6.95 -16.95 10.23
CA LEU A 197 -5.80 -17.52 9.51
C LEU A 197 -5.20 -16.51 8.53
N TYR A 198 -3.87 -16.45 8.48
CA TYR A 198 -3.13 -15.74 7.47
C TYR A 198 -1.94 -16.57 6.99
N PHE A 199 -1.38 -16.20 5.84
CA PHE A 199 -0.23 -16.90 5.26
C PHE A 199 0.90 -15.92 5.00
N LEU A 200 2.14 -16.39 5.16
CA LEU A 200 3.34 -15.66 4.78
C LEU A 200 4.06 -16.45 3.70
N LEU A 201 4.28 -15.85 2.54
CA LEU A 201 5.07 -16.42 1.45
C LEU A 201 6.40 -15.66 1.38
N ALA A 202 7.46 -16.32 1.86
CA ALA A 202 8.82 -15.79 1.85
C ALA A 202 9.51 -16.20 0.54
N LEU A 203 9.60 -15.26 -0.39
CA LEU A 203 10.26 -15.44 -1.69
C LEU A 203 11.71 -14.95 -1.64
N LYS A 204 12.47 -15.13 -2.72
CA LYS A 204 13.88 -14.72 -2.81
C LYS A 204 14.14 -13.26 -2.35
N SER A 205 13.27 -12.34 -2.75
CA SER A 205 13.43 -10.90 -2.52
C SER A 205 12.16 -10.20 -2.00
N LEU A 206 11.07 -10.93 -1.81
CA LEU A 206 9.77 -10.40 -1.38
C LEU A 206 9.22 -11.22 -0.22
N LEU A 207 8.49 -10.58 0.66
CA LEU A 207 7.61 -11.19 1.65
C LEU A 207 6.19 -10.82 1.28
N VAL A 208 5.34 -11.83 1.09
CA VAL A 208 3.92 -11.63 0.80
C VAL A 208 3.12 -12.12 1.99
N THR A 209 2.43 -11.23 2.70
CA THR A 209 1.38 -11.62 3.65
C THR A 209 0.07 -11.75 2.89
N VAL A 210 -0.68 -12.82 3.16
CA VAL A 210 -1.96 -13.10 2.54
C VAL A 210 -3.01 -13.12 3.63
N LEU A 211 -3.91 -12.14 3.57
CA LEU A 211 -5.10 -12.07 4.42
C LEU A 211 -6.28 -12.61 3.60
N PRO A 212 -6.71 -13.85 3.85
CA PRO A 212 -7.73 -14.48 3.05
C PRO A 212 -9.10 -13.81 3.17
N GLU A 213 -9.89 -13.92 2.11
CA GLU A 213 -11.35 -13.70 2.20
C GLU A 213 -11.95 -14.63 3.27
N GLN A 214 -12.98 -14.13 3.97
CA GLN A 214 -13.71 -14.93 4.96
C GLN A 214 -14.16 -16.27 4.35
N ASP A 215 -14.05 -17.34 5.14
CA ASP A 215 -14.38 -18.72 4.76
C ASP A 215 -13.55 -19.37 3.64
N ARG A 216 -12.53 -18.68 3.09
CA ARG A 216 -11.69 -19.20 1.99
C ARG A 216 -10.26 -19.56 2.36
N ALA A 217 -9.88 -19.40 3.63
CA ALA A 217 -8.53 -19.68 4.11
C ALA A 217 -8.00 -21.08 3.70
N ARG A 218 -8.87 -22.10 3.66
CA ARG A 218 -8.49 -23.48 3.28
C ARG A 218 -8.06 -23.62 1.82
N GLU A 219 -8.54 -22.76 0.93
CA GLU A 219 -8.21 -22.81 -0.50
C GLU A 219 -6.92 -22.06 -0.85
N VAL A 220 -6.44 -21.21 0.07
CA VAL A 220 -5.32 -20.29 -0.17
C VAL A 220 -4.07 -21.00 -0.65
N PRO A 221 -3.57 -22.10 -0.05
CA PRO A 221 -2.35 -22.74 -0.54
C PRO A 221 -2.45 -23.19 -2.00
N ARG A 222 -3.60 -23.78 -2.39
CA ARG A 222 -3.85 -24.22 -3.77
C ARG A 222 -3.93 -23.03 -4.73
N ARG A 223 -4.54 -21.93 -4.32
CA ARG A 223 -4.69 -20.72 -5.12
C ARG A 223 -3.37 -19.97 -5.27
N LEU A 224 -2.60 -19.84 -4.19
CA LEU A 224 -1.25 -19.26 -4.20
C LEU A 224 -0.30 -20.01 -5.11
N ALA A 225 -0.41 -21.34 -5.20
CA ALA A 225 0.42 -22.13 -6.12
C ALA A 225 0.24 -21.72 -7.60
N GLY A 226 -0.88 -21.10 -7.95
CA GLY A 226 -1.12 -20.54 -9.30
C GLY A 226 -0.71 -19.07 -9.47
N LEU A 227 -0.25 -18.39 -8.41
CA LEU A 227 0.14 -16.97 -8.46
C LEU A 227 1.66 -16.85 -8.40
N ALA A 228 2.26 -16.31 -9.46
CA ALA A 228 3.65 -15.88 -9.45
C ALA A 228 3.74 -14.43 -8.95
N VAL A 229 4.66 -14.19 -8.02
CA VAL A 229 4.97 -12.86 -7.46
C VAL A 229 6.47 -12.66 -7.56
N GLU A 230 6.91 -11.64 -8.30
CA GLU A 230 8.33 -11.45 -8.61
C GLU A 230 8.73 -9.98 -8.46
N ALA A 231 9.89 -9.73 -7.84
CA ALA A 231 10.52 -8.43 -7.94
C ALA A 231 11.25 -8.33 -9.29
N ILE A 232 11.03 -7.25 -10.02
CA ILE A 232 11.65 -7.04 -11.35
C ILE A 232 12.53 -5.78 -11.36
N PRO A 233 13.54 -5.70 -12.26
CA PRO A 233 14.38 -4.51 -12.41
C PRO A 233 13.62 -3.24 -12.80
#